data_AF-A0A6C0BQS8-F1
#
_entry.id   AF-A0A6C0BQS8-F1
#
_cell.length_a   1.000
_cell.length_b   1.000
_cell.length_c   1.000
_cell.angle_alpha   90.00
_cell.angle_beta   90.00
_cell.angle_gamma   90.00
#
_symmetry.space_group_name_H-M   'P 1'
#
loop_
_entity.id
_entity.type
_entity.pdbx_description
1 polymer ?
#
loop_
_entity_poly.entity_id
_entity_poly.type
_entity_poly.pdbx_seq_one_letter_code
_entity_poly.pdbx_strand_id
1 'polypeptide(L)'
;MLDLRNGKPLNPAREQKRMTREKIPETIEKKFQMGIFYWEKPLPHLKMMTQLHVLLPYLTEERLKKIIIPIISISSIVSLRLLNYLVITYAKRAKLTIRNTNGHLLNIYNSYLSWLKYYKRYLFDTFRRGPRIYFDANGYVYSTTVAQLNFICWMEQNAILKYALDHLKIIETDMNQRLAECAREKLDNKRKGLKRKRIELSKAPPIKCFIYKKKVNLAL
;
A
#
# COMPACT_ATOMS: atom_id res chain seq x y z
N MET A 1 -10.32 20.18 -7.31
CA MET A 1 -10.52 18.93 -6.53
C MET A 1 -10.66 19.33 -5.07
N LEU A 2 -11.58 18.75 -4.27
CA LEU A 2 -11.91 19.21 -2.90
C LEU A 2 -11.00 18.56 -1.82
N ASP A 3 -10.51 19.34 -0.84
CA ASP A 3 -9.81 18.82 0.36
C ASP A 3 -10.87 18.41 1.41
N LEU A 4 -11.31 17.16 1.31
CA LEU A 4 -12.43 16.64 2.11
C LEU A 4 -12.06 16.24 3.54
N ARG A 5 -10.88 16.65 4.04
CA ARG A 5 -10.60 16.56 5.48
C ARG A 5 -11.28 17.67 6.29
N ASN A 6 -11.59 18.83 5.68
CA ASN A 6 -12.13 20.01 6.38
C ASN A 6 -13.13 20.86 5.57
N GLY A 7 -13.62 20.40 4.42
CA GLY A 7 -14.55 21.19 3.58
C GLY A 7 -13.96 22.50 3.03
N LYS A 8 -12.64 22.69 3.12
CA LYS A 8 -11.94 23.84 2.53
C LYS A 8 -11.52 23.51 1.09
N PRO A 9 -11.50 24.50 0.18
CA PRO A 9 -10.92 24.30 -1.14
C PRO A 9 -9.47 23.85 -0.99
N LEU A 10 -9.10 22.86 -1.80
CA LEU A 10 -7.76 22.26 -1.83
C LEU A 10 -6.76 23.35 -2.21
N ASN A 11 -5.88 23.67 -1.27
CA ASN A 11 -4.87 24.71 -1.49
C ASN A 11 -3.83 24.20 -2.50
N PRO A 12 -3.72 24.79 -3.70
CA PRO A 12 -2.76 24.37 -4.73
C PRO A 12 -1.31 24.40 -4.22
N ALA A 13 -1.01 25.34 -3.32
CA ALA A 13 0.30 25.48 -2.71
C ALA A 13 0.65 24.31 -1.76
N ARG A 14 -0.34 23.59 -1.20
CA ARG A 14 -0.11 22.39 -0.37
C ARG A 14 0.18 21.14 -1.21
N GLU A 15 -0.41 21.02 -2.40
CA GLU A 15 -0.05 19.99 -3.38
C GLU A 15 1.36 20.23 -3.91
N GLN A 16 1.67 21.47 -4.31
CA GLN A 16 3.03 21.86 -4.69
C GLN A 16 4.03 21.67 -3.54
N LYS A 17 3.70 22.01 -2.28
CA LYS A 17 4.57 21.75 -1.11
C LYS A 17 4.79 20.26 -0.79
N ARG A 18 3.86 19.39 -1.18
CA ARG A 18 3.98 17.93 -0.98
C ARG A 18 4.76 17.26 -2.10
N MET A 19 4.55 17.70 -3.35
CA MET A 19 5.37 17.27 -4.49
C MET A 19 6.81 17.78 -4.39
N THR A 20 7.04 19.00 -3.88
CA THR A 20 8.39 19.57 -3.67
C THR A 20 9.20 18.96 -2.53
N ARG A 21 8.62 18.11 -1.66
CA ARG A 21 9.38 17.46 -0.56
C ARG A 21 10.35 16.37 -1.07
N GLU A 22 10.08 15.78 -2.22
CA GLU A 22 11.11 15.10 -3.00
C GLU A 22 11.46 16.05 -4.14
N LYS A 23 12.66 16.65 -4.13
CA LYS A 23 13.20 17.28 -5.34
C LYS A 23 13.34 16.16 -6.38
N ILE A 24 12.30 15.97 -7.19
CA ILE A 24 12.41 15.18 -8.40
C ILE A 24 13.49 15.89 -9.24
N PRO A 25 14.53 15.19 -9.71
CA PRO A 25 15.56 15.81 -10.55
C PRO A 25 14.89 16.60 -11.68
N GLU A 26 15.34 17.84 -11.93
CA GLU A 26 14.77 18.72 -12.96
C GLU A 26 14.79 18.06 -14.35
N THR A 27 15.66 17.07 -14.54
CA THR A 27 15.70 16.21 -15.72
C THR A 27 15.93 14.76 -15.29
N ILE A 28 14.87 13.94 -15.26
CA ILE A 28 15.02 12.47 -15.15
C ILE A 28 15.33 11.94 -16.55
N GLU A 29 16.51 11.37 -16.74
CA GLU A 29 16.88 10.74 -18.02
C GLU A 29 16.03 9.49 -18.27
N LYS A 30 15.27 9.48 -19.37
CA LYS A 30 14.45 8.35 -19.81
C LYS A 30 15.32 7.26 -20.47
N LYS A 31 16.26 6.66 -19.73
CA LYS A 31 17.17 5.62 -20.25
C LYS A 31 16.49 4.31 -20.57
N PHE A 32 15.52 3.93 -19.74
CA PHE A 32 14.73 2.71 -19.92
C PHE A 32 13.25 3.06 -19.82
N GLN A 33 12.42 2.41 -20.62
CA GLN A 33 11.00 2.66 -20.68
C GLN A 33 10.21 1.36 -20.88
N MET A 34 9.04 1.27 -20.27
CA MET A 34 8.06 0.22 -20.49
C MET A 34 6.65 0.80 -20.35
N GLY A 35 5.93 0.88 -21.47
CA GLY A 35 4.66 1.61 -21.53
C GLY A 35 4.86 3.07 -21.15
N ILE A 36 4.05 3.55 -20.20
CA ILE A 36 4.13 4.91 -19.67
C ILE A 36 5.21 5.10 -18.59
N PHE A 37 5.81 4.02 -18.11
CA PHE A 37 6.78 4.07 -17.02
C PHE A 37 8.20 4.11 -17.56
N TYR A 38 9.07 4.88 -16.92
CA TYR A 38 10.48 5.00 -17.29
C TYR A 38 11.37 5.08 -16.05
N TRP A 39 12.67 4.79 -16.22
CA TRP A 39 13.65 4.81 -15.13
C TRP A 39 15.08 5.02 -15.64
N GLU A 40 15.96 5.47 -14.74
CA GLU A 40 17.36 5.82 -15.09
C GLU A 40 18.31 4.63 -15.00
N LYS A 41 18.18 3.80 -13.96
CA LYS A 41 19.10 2.70 -13.64
C LYS A 41 18.42 1.35 -13.88
N PRO A 42 19.09 0.36 -14.48
CA PRO A 42 18.48 -0.93 -14.77
C PRO A 42 17.87 -1.53 -13.50
N LEU A 43 16.68 -2.13 -13.64
CA LEU A 43 16.02 -2.79 -12.53
C LEU A 43 16.86 -3.99 -12.09
N PRO A 44 17.12 -4.16 -10.79
CA PRO A 44 18.09 -5.14 -10.27
C PRO A 44 17.65 -6.59 -10.47
N HIS A 45 16.37 -6.85 -10.75
CA HIS A 45 15.85 -8.19 -10.93
C HIS A 45 14.91 -8.26 -12.13
N LEU A 46 15.14 -9.22 -13.04
CA LEU A 46 14.31 -9.50 -14.20
C LEU A 46 12.81 -9.61 -13.88
N LYS A 47 12.45 -10.24 -12.74
CA LYS A 47 11.06 -10.38 -12.28
C LYS A 47 10.36 -9.04 -12.08
N MET A 48 11.08 -7.95 -11.82
CA MET A 48 10.49 -6.60 -11.75
C MET A 48 10.02 -6.13 -13.12
N MET A 49 10.78 -6.39 -14.18
CA MET A 49 10.37 -6.07 -15.55
C MET A 49 9.18 -6.93 -15.98
N THR A 50 9.23 -8.24 -15.74
CA THR A 50 8.11 -9.14 -16.04
C THR A 50 6.85 -8.73 -15.28
N GLN A 51 6.97 -8.41 -13.98
CA GLN A 51 5.82 -7.96 -13.20
C GLN A 51 5.29 -6.62 -13.68
N LEU A 52 6.16 -5.68 -14.05
CA LEU A 52 5.71 -4.41 -14.60
C LEU A 52 4.93 -4.62 -15.90
N HIS A 53 5.43 -5.49 -16.80
CA HIS A 53 4.74 -5.85 -18.03
C HIS A 53 3.35 -6.43 -17.77
N VAL A 54 3.23 -7.35 -16.81
CA VAL A 54 1.95 -7.93 -16.36
C VAL A 54 0.98 -6.87 -15.82
N LEU A 55 1.49 -5.86 -15.12
CA LEU A 55 0.67 -4.80 -14.52
C LEU A 55 0.20 -3.75 -15.54
N LEU A 56 0.91 -3.55 -16.65
CA LEU A 56 0.61 -2.48 -17.61
C LEU A 56 -0.84 -2.48 -18.13
N PRO A 57 -1.44 -3.61 -18.54
CA PRO A 57 -2.84 -3.64 -18.99
C PRO A 57 -3.83 -3.19 -17.91
N TYR A 58 -3.49 -3.41 -16.63
CA TYR A 58 -4.32 -2.99 -15.50
C TYR A 58 -4.11 -1.53 -15.10
N LEU A 59 -3.02 -0.89 -15.54
CA LEU A 59 -2.65 0.48 -15.17
C LEU A 59 -3.13 1.47 -16.25
N THR A 60 -4.43 1.46 -16.54
CA THR A 60 -5.04 2.42 -17.47
C THR A 60 -4.93 3.85 -16.93
N GLU A 61 -4.98 4.84 -17.83
CA GLU A 61 -4.89 6.26 -17.45
C GLU A 61 -5.95 6.65 -16.41
N GLU A 62 -7.17 6.12 -16.55
CA GLU A 62 -8.25 6.31 -15.59
C GLU A 62 -7.90 5.78 -14.19
N ARG A 63 -7.38 4.54 -14.11
CA ARG A 63 -7.00 3.90 -12.85
C ARG A 63 -5.82 4.61 -12.19
N LEU A 64 -4.85 5.07 -12.99
CA LEU A 64 -3.74 5.88 -12.51
C LEU A 64 -4.25 7.15 -11.85
N LYS A 65 -5.13 7.90 -12.53
CA LYS A 65 -5.70 9.15 -12.02
C LYS A 65 -6.59 8.95 -10.80
N LYS A 66 -7.45 7.93 -10.80
CA LYS A 66 -8.44 7.71 -9.73
C LYS A 66 -7.87 7.02 -8.50
N ILE A 67 -6.87 6.15 -8.66
CA ILE A 67 -6.44 5.23 -7.59
C ILE A 67 -4.97 5.40 -7.25
N ILE A 68 -4.07 5.25 -8.24
CA ILE A 68 -2.62 5.23 -7.98
C ILE A 68 -2.13 6.60 -7.52
N ILE A 69 -2.36 7.66 -8.32
CA ILE A 69 -1.89 9.03 -8.04
C ILE A 69 -2.36 9.50 -6.66
N PRO A 70 -3.65 9.38 -6.28
CA PRO A 70 -4.10 9.82 -4.97
C PRO A 70 -3.42 9.10 -3.80
N ILE A 71 -3.11 7.82 -3.95
CA ILE A 71 -2.45 7.00 -2.91
C ILE A 71 -0.97 7.34 -2.80
N ILE A 72 -0.25 7.45 -3.93
CA ILE A 72 1.20 7.73 -3.91
C ILE A 72 1.50 9.17 -3.49
N SER A 73 0.66 10.14 -3.89
CA SER A 73 0.84 11.57 -3.60
C SER A 73 0.31 11.98 -2.22
N ILE A 74 -0.24 11.03 -1.46
CA ILE A 74 -0.79 11.27 -0.11
C ILE A 74 -1.95 12.30 -0.14
N SER A 75 -2.61 12.46 -1.29
CA SER A 75 -3.80 13.31 -1.45
C SER A 75 -5.10 12.54 -1.16
N SER A 76 -5.06 11.21 -1.26
CA SER A 76 -6.17 10.34 -0.85
C SER A 76 -6.47 10.44 0.66
N ILE A 77 -7.73 10.17 0.99
CA ILE A 77 -8.21 10.06 2.38
C ILE A 77 -7.52 8.88 3.07
N VAL A 78 -7.32 7.79 2.33
CA VAL A 78 -6.71 6.55 2.81
C VAL A 78 -5.20 6.59 2.58
N SER A 79 -4.43 6.69 3.66
CA SER A 79 -2.96 6.69 3.56
C SER A 79 -2.37 5.30 3.34
N LEU A 80 -1.20 5.22 2.71
CA LEU A 80 -0.41 3.98 2.60
C LEU A 80 -0.14 3.32 3.97
N ARG A 81 0.02 4.13 5.02
CA ARG A 81 0.23 3.64 6.39
C ARG A 81 -1.02 2.92 6.91
N LEU A 82 -2.20 3.50 6.68
CA LEU A 82 -3.47 2.90 7.05
C LEU A 82 -3.71 1.60 6.28
N LEU A 83 -3.44 1.58 4.97
CA LEU A 83 -3.57 0.37 4.15
C LEU A 83 -2.65 -0.76 4.63
N ASN A 84 -1.39 -0.43 4.91
CA ASN A 84 -0.46 -1.39 5.49
C ASN A 84 -0.92 -1.88 6.87
N TYR A 85 -1.41 -0.99 7.73
CA TYR A 85 -1.95 -1.35 9.03
C TYR A 85 -3.17 -2.28 8.91
N LEU A 86 -4.07 -1.98 7.97
CA LEU A 86 -5.24 -2.78 7.66
C LEU A 86 -4.86 -4.22 7.35
N VAL A 87 -3.96 -4.44 6.38
CA VAL A 87 -3.67 -5.79 5.87
C VAL A 87 -2.78 -6.60 6.82
N ILE A 88 -1.86 -5.96 7.55
CA ILE A 88 -0.89 -6.66 8.42
C ILE A 88 -1.43 -6.83 9.85
N THR A 89 -2.03 -5.79 10.42
CA THR A 89 -2.33 -5.72 11.86
C THR A 89 -3.81 -5.89 12.12
N TYR A 90 -4.64 -5.02 11.53
CA TYR A 90 -6.09 -5.02 11.76
C TYR A 90 -6.72 -6.34 11.30
N ALA A 91 -6.44 -6.75 10.05
CA ALA A 91 -6.98 -7.97 9.48
C ALA A 91 -6.54 -9.24 10.23
N LYS A 92 -5.30 -9.27 10.73
CA LYS A 92 -4.80 -10.39 11.56
C LYS A 92 -5.58 -10.51 12.85
N ARG A 93 -5.77 -9.39 13.55
CA ARG A 93 -6.42 -9.36 14.86
C ARG A 93 -7.93 -9.59 14.76
N ALA A 94 -8.58 -8.96 13.79
CA ALA A 94 -10.02 -9.10 13.54
C ALA A 94 -10.41 -10.36 12.74
N LYS A 95 -9.43 -11.13 12.24
CA LYS A 95 -9.65 -12.25 11.30
C LYS A 95 -10.50 -11.86 10.10
N LEU A 96 -10.22 -10.68 9.58
CA LEU A 96 -11.07 -10.01 8.61
C LEU A 96 -11.19 -10.82 7.31
N THR A 97 -12.43 -11.22 7.02
CA THR A 97 -12.80 -11.90 5.79
C THR A 97 -13.80 -11.04 5.05
N ILE A 98 -13.51 -10.72 3.79
CA ILE A 98 -14.35 -9.89 2.93
C ILE A 98 -14.77 -10.68 1.69
N ARG A 99 -15.81 -10.21 1.01
CA ARG A 99 -16.14 -10.67 -0.33
C ARG A 99 -15.31 -9.87 -1.34
N ASN A 100 -14.52 -10.54 -2.17
CA ASN A 100 -13.74 -9.88 -3.21
C ASN A 100 -14.65 -9.44 -4.38
N THR A 101 -14.07 -8.77 -5.38
CA THR A 101 -14.76 -8.33 -6.59
C THR A 101 -15.45 -9.46 -7.35
N ASN A 102 -14.88 -10.67 -7.32
CA ASN A 102 -15.44 -11.87 -7.96
C ASN A 102 -16.47 -12.61 -7.08
N GLY A 103 -16.90 -12.02 -5.97
CA GLY A 103 -17.89 -12.63 -5.08
C GLY A 103 -17.35 -13.71 -4.14
N HIS A 104 -16.05 -14.02 -4.15
CA HIS A 104 -15.44 -15.04 -3.31
C HIS A 104 -15.06 -14.50 -1.93
N LEU A 105 -15.15 -15.34 -0.90
CA LEU A 105 -14.61 -15.01 0.42
C LEU A 105 -13.08 -14.96 0.37
N LEU A 106 -12.52 -13.94 1.02
CA LEU A 106 -11.09 -13.69 1.10
C LEU A 106 -10.71 -13.27 2.52
N ASN A 107 -9.88 -14.07 3.18
CA ASN A 107 -9.20 -13.63 4.39
C ASN A 107 -8.04 -12.72 4.02
N ILE A 108 -8.12 -11.43 4.39
CA ILE A 108 -7.18 -10.39 3.94
C ILE A 108 -5.75 -10.69 4.41
N TYR A 109 -5.58 -11.04 5.68
CA TYR A 109 -4.26 -11.27 6.25
C TYR A 109 -3.57 -12.49 5.63
N ASN A 110 -4.30 -13.60 5.48
CA ASN A 110 -3.73 -14.81 4.87
C ASN A 110 -3.42 -14.58 3.39
N SER A 111 -4.30 -13.89 2.66
CA SER A 111 -4.05 -13.52 1.27
C SER A 111 -2.79 -12.65 1.14
N TYR A 112 -2.64 -11.64 2.01
CA TYR A 112 -1.43 -10.81 2.08
C TYR A 112 -0.17 -11.66 2.29
N LEU A 113 -0.19 -12.61 3.24
CA LEU A 113 0.96 -13.48 3.50
C LEU A 113 1.30 -14.37 2.30
N SER A 114 0.31 -14.95 1.63
CA SER A 114 0.53 -15.75 0.42
C SER A 114 1.18 -14.93 -0.68
N TRP A 115 0.68 -13.71 -0.92
CA TRP A 115 1.24 -12.79 -1.92
C TRP A 115 2.64 -12.34 -1.56
N LEU A 116 2.89 -11.98 -0.29
CA LEU A 116 4.22 -11.62 0.19
C LEU A 116 5.21 -12.78 0.09
N LYS A 117 4.78 -14.03 0.30
CA LYS A 117 5.63 -15.22 0.14
C LYS A 117 6.03 -15.44 -1.32
N TYR A 118 5.10 -15.21 -2.24
CA TYR A 118 5.31 -15.40 -3.68
C TYR A 118 6.16 -14.27 -4.28
N TYR A 119 5.71 -13.02 -4.14
CA TYR A 119 6.34 -11.85 -4.73
C TYR A 119 7.57 -11.34 -3.97
N LYS A 120 7.69 -11.68 -2.68
CA LYS A 120 8.66 -11.08 -1.74
C LYS A 120 8.48 -9.56 -1.64
N ARG A 121 9.24 -8.95 -0.72
CA ARG A 121 9.16 -7.49 -0.47
C ARG A 121 9.57 -6.64 -1.67
N TYR A 122 10.45 -7.13 -2.55
CA TYR A 122 10.93 -6.36 -3.69
C TYR A 122 9.91 -6.25 -4.84
N LEU A 123 8.83 -7.04 -4.84
CA LEU A 123 7.70 -6.94 -5.77
C LEU A 123 6.35 -6.72 -5.07
N PHE A 124 6.32 -6.64 -3.73
CA PHE A 124 5.08 -6.46 -2.99
C PHE A 124 5.35 -5.76 -1.66
N ASP A 125 5.31 -4.42 -1.68
CA ASP A 125 5.51 -3.55 -0.53
C ASP A 125 4.56 -2.35 -0.64
N THR A 126 3.94 -1.97 0.48
CA THR A 126 3.09 -0.78 0.56
C THR A 126 3.91 0.49 0.49
N PHE A 127 5.18 0.42 0.91
CA PHE A 127 6.06 1.56 0.96
C PHE A 127 6.91 1.65 -0.31
N ARG A 128 7.28 2.88 -0.66
CA ARG A 128 8.25 3.18 -1.72
C ARG A 128 9.65 2.79 -1.28
N ARG A 129 9.94 1.50 -1.09
CA ARG A 129 11.28 0.98 -0.74
C ARG A 129 11.77 0.12 -1.91
N GLY A 130 12.73 0.63 -2.66
CA GLY A 130 13.27 -0.05 -3.84
C GLY A 130 13.49 0.87 -5.04
N PRO A 131 13.89 0.29 -6.18
CA PRO A 131 14.15 1.00 -7.43
C PRO A 131 12.96 1.87 -7.84
N ARG A 132 13.24 3.13 -8.15
CA ARG A 132 12.24 4.10 -8.58
C ARG A 132 11.94 3.92 -10.05
N ILE A 133 10.64 3.94 -10.35
CA ILE A 133 10.13 4.14 -11.69
C ILE A 133 9.29 5.41 -11.69
N TYR A 134 9.26 6.08 -12.82
CA TYR A 134 8.63 7.37 -13.02
C TYR A 134 7.58 7.29 -14.11
N PHE A 135 6.60 8.17 -14.05
CA PHE A 135 5.61 8.33 -15.11
C PHE A 135 5.08 9.76 -15.10
N ASP A 136 4.66 10.23 -16.28
CA ASP A 136 4.10 11.56 -16.48
C ASP A 136 2.58 11.49 -16.38
N ALA A 137 1.95 12.37 -15.59
CA ALA A 137 0.50 12.53 -15.57
C ALA A 137 0.09 13.94 -15.17
N ASN A 138 -0.90 14.52 -15.84
CA ASN A 138 -1.41 15.87 -15.57
C ASN A 138 -0.31 16.95 -15.52
N GLY A 139 0.73 16.83 -16.35
CA GLY A 139 1.87 17.77 -16.37
C GLY A 139 2.84 17.65 -15.20
N TYR A 140 2.70 16.62 -14.36
CA TYR A 140 3.62 16.32 -13.26
C TYR A 140 4.29 14.97 -13.45
N VAL A 141 5.54 14.88 -12.98
CA VAL A 141 6.26 13.62 -12.87
C VAL A 141 5.95 12.98 -11.52
N TYR A 142 5.56 11.71 -11.53
CA TYR A 142 5.33 10.94 -10.31
C TYR A 142 6.37 9.85 -10.15
N SER A 143 6.74 9.55 -8.90
CA SER A 143 7.66 8.46 -8.57
C SER A 143 6.97 7.35 -7.77
N THR A 144 7.19 6.11 -8.19
CA THR A 144 6.64 4.90 -7.57
C THR A 144 7.66 3.75 -7.65
N THR A 145 7.25 2.55 -7.22
CA THR A 145 8.03 1.31 -7.39
C THR A 145 7.11 0.22 -7.96
N VAL A 146 7.69 -0.77 -8.66
CA VAL A 146 6.94 -1.94 -9.13
C VAL A 146 6.23 -2.64 -7.96
N ALA A 147 6.89 -2.72 -6.80
CA ALA A 147 6.32 -3.32 -5.60
C ALA A 147 5.09 -2.59 -5.08
N GLN A 148 5.10 -1.24 -5.12
CA GLN A 148 3.99 -0.43 -4.68
C GLN A 148 2.81 -0.53 -5.65
N LEU A 149 3.08 -0.48 -6.97
CA LEU A 149 2.04 -0.67 -7.98
C LEU A 149 1.38 -2.04 -7.82
N ASN A 150 2.17 -3.11 -7.70
CA ASN A 150 1.65 -4.45 -7.51
C ASN A 150 0.77 -4.58 -6.26
N PHE A 151 1.22 -3.97 -5.15
CA PHE A 151 0.45 -3.95 -3.91
C PHE A 151 -0.90 -3.24 -4.07
N ILE A 152 -0.93 -2.06 -4.70
CA ILE A 152 -2.17 -1.30 -4.90
C ILE A 152 -3.12 -2.04 -5.85
N CYS A 153 -2.62 -2.58 -6.97
CA CYS A 153 -3.43 -3.37 -7.89
C CYS A 153 -4.06 -4.59 -7.19
N TRP A 154 -3.28 -5.33 -6.41
CA TRP A 154 -3.79 -6.44 -5.60
C TRP A 154 -4.91 -6.00 -4.64
N MET A 155 -4.71 -4.89 -3.94
CA MET A 155 -5.70 -4.37 -3.01
C MET A 155 -7.03 -4.02 -3.67
N GLU A 156 -6.95 -3.37 -4.82
CA GLU A 156 -8.12 -2.96 -5.59
C GLU A 156 -8.86 -4.19 -6.14
N GLN A 157 -8.15 -5.09 -6.80
CA GLN A 157 -8.72 -6.34 -7.36
C GLN A 157 -9.41 -7.19 -6.29
N ASN A 158 -8.94 -7.13 -5.05
CA ASN A 158 -9.51 -7.91 -3.95
C ASN A 158 -10.57 -7.16 -3.12
N ALA A 159 -11.03 -5.99 -3.57
CA ALA A 159 -11.98 -5.12 -2.85
C ALA A 159 -11.50 -4.66 -1.46
N ILE A 160 -10.21 -4.79 -1.16
CA ILE A 160 -9.61 -4.38 0.11
C ILE A 160 -9.57 -2.86 0.19
N LEU A 161 -9.26 -2.19 -0.93
CA LEU A 161 -9.25 -0.73 -0.97
C LEU A 161 -10.65 -0.14 -0.69
N LYS A 162 -11.70 -0.74 -1.27
CA LYS A 162 -13.08 -0.37 -1.00
C LYS A 162 -13.42 -0.56 0.49
N TYR A 163 -13.10 -1.72 1.05
CA TYR A 163 -13.29 -1.97 2.48
C TYR A 163 -12.60 -0.92 3.36
N ALA A 164 -11.38 -0.51 3.00
CA ALA A 164 -10.62 0.50 3.73
C ALA A 164 -11.30 1.88 3.71
N LEU A 165 -11.93 2.25 2.61
CA LEU A 165 -12.71 3.49 2.48
C LEU A 165 -13.97 3.43 3.33
N ASP A 166 -14.73 2.33 3.23
CA ASP A 166 -16.00 2.15 3.94
C ASP A 166 -15.82 2.11 5.47
N HIS A 167 -14.68 1.63 5.96
CA HIS A 167 -14.40 1.44 7.39
C HIS A 167 -13.25 2.32 7.92
N LEU A 168 -12.93 3.41 7.21
CA LEU A 168 -11.80 4.29 7.47
C LEU A 168 -11.65 4.67 8.95
N LYS A 169 -12.72 5.26 9.53
CA LYS A 169 -12.70 5.78 10.91
C LYS A 169 -12.41 4.68 11.93
N ILE A 170 -12.98 3.49 11.73
CA ILE A 170 -12.81 2.35 12.64
C ILE A 170 -11.36 1.89 12.62
N ILE A 171 -10.79 1.73 11.43
CA ILE A 171 -9.39 1.29 11.25
C ILE A 171 -8.42 2.34 11.80
N GLU A 172 -8.70 3.63 11.59
CA GLU A 172 -7.85 4.72 12.05
C GLU A 172 -7.86 4.85 13.58
N THR A 173 -9.03 4.79 14.21
CA THR A 173 -9.13 4.77 15.68
C THR A 173 -8.37 3.60 16.27
N ASP A 174 -8.52 2.40 15.70
CA ASP A 174 -7.81 1.22 16.17
C ASP A 174 -6.28 1.34 16.02
N MET A 175 -5.84 1.90 14.88
CA MET A 175 -4.42 2.19 14.65
C MET A 175 -3.87 3.13 15.71
N ASN A 176 -4.58 4.23 16.00
CA ASN A 176 -4.16 5.23 16.98
C ASN A 176 -4.13 4.65 18.41
N GLN A 177 -5.15 3.87 18.77
CA GLN A 177 -5.19 3.18 20.05
C GLN A 177 -3.97 2.24 20.21
N ARG A 178 -3.67 1.42 19.19
CA ARG A 178 -2.53 0.50 19.25
C ARG A 178 -1.20 1.24 19.34
N LEU A 179 -1.05 2.36 18.64
CA LEU A 179 0.14 3.20 18.74
C LEU A 179 0.32 3.74 20.17
N ALA A 180 -0.76 4.19 20.81
CA ALA A 180 -0.75 4.65 22.19
C ALA A 180 -0.40 3.52 23.18
N GLU A 181 -0.98 2.33 23.02
CA GLU A 181 -0.65 1.14 23.81
C GLU A 181 0.83 0.77 23.70
N CYS A 182 1.36 0.69 22.48
CA CYS A 182 2.77 0.41 22.25
C CYS A 182 3.70 1.50 22.84
N ALA A 183 3.26 2.76 22.89
CA ALA A 183 4.02 3.82 23.54
C ALA A 183 4.06 3.62 25.07
N ARG A 184 2.93 3.30 25.69
CA ARG A 184 2.84 2.99 27.13
C ARG A 184 3.68 1.76 27.51
N GLU A 185 3.57 0.67 26.76
CA GLU A 185 4.37 -0.56 26.96
C GLU A 185 5.88 -0.27 26.92
N LYS A 186 6.34 0.62 26.04
CA LYS A 186 7.76 1.00 25.97
C LYS A 186 8.21 1.77 27.21
N LEU A 187 7.38 2.68 27.71
CA LEU A 187 7.67 3.46 28.91
C LEU A 187 7.75 2.56 30.14
N ASP A 188 6.80 1.62 30.28
CA ASP A 188 6.77 0.67 31.39
C ASP A 188 7.99 -0.27 31.38
N ASN A 189 8.34 -0.83 30.21
CA ASN A 189 9.53 -1.66 30.08
C ASN A 189 10.82 -0.89 30.42
N LYS A 190 10.91 0.39 30.04
CA LYS A 190 12.04 1.25 30.40
C LYS A 190 12.12 1.45 31.91
N ARG A 191 10.98 1.68 32.59
CA ARG A 191 10.91 1.81 34.06
C ARG A 191 11.34 0.53 34.76
N LYS A 192 11.00 -0.64 34.20
CA LYS A 192 11.39 -1.97 34.71
C LYS A 192 12.84 -2.38 34.37
N GLY A 193 13.63 -1.51 33.74
CA GLY A 193 15.00 -1.83 33.31
C GLY A 193 15.07 -2.91 32.22
N LEU A 194 13.95 -3.24 31.56
CA LEU A 194 13.89 -4.30 30.56
C LEU A 194 14.46 -3.81 29.22
N LYS A 195 15.35 -4.61 28.63
CA LYS A 195 15.87 -4.35 27.27
C LYS A 195 14.75 -4.43 26.24
N ARG A 196 14.78 -3.52 25.27
CA ARG A 196 13.81 -3.48 24.17
C ARG A 196 13.95 -4.72 23.29
N LYS A 197 12.93 -5.57 23.27
CA LYS A 197 12.83 -6.73 22.36
C LYS A 197 11.92 -6.40 21.18
N ARG A 198 12.21 -7.00 20.02
CA ARG A 198 11.31 -6.95 18.86
C ARG A 198 10.09 -7.82 19.14
N ILE A 199 8.92 -7.21 19.17
CA ILE A 199 7.63 -7.88 19.38
C ILE A 199 6.69 -7.58 18.22
N GLU A 200 5.79 -8.50 17.93
CA GLU A 200 4.72 -8.27 16.97
C GLU A 200 3.72 -7.24 17.52
N LEU A 201 3.17 -6.42 16.61
CA LEU A 201 2.22 -5.37 16.98
C LEU A 201 0.86 -5.94 17.39
N SER A 202 0.52 -7.15 16.95
CA SER A 202 -0.73 -7.83 17.29
C SER A 202 -0.56 -9.35 17.27
N LYS A 203 -1.21 -10.02 18.23
CA LYS A 203 -1.41 -11.47 18.25
C LYS A 203 -2.71 -11.81 17.53
N ALA A 204 -2.70 -12.88 16.74
CA ALA A 204 -3.94 -13.40 16.18
C ALA A 204 -4.77 -14.05 17.32
N PRO A 205 -6.10 -13.89 17.35
CA PRO A 205 -6.94 -14.57 18.33
C PRO A 205 -6.79 -16.10 18.22
N PRO A 206 -6.94 -16.87 19.31
CA PRO A 206 -6.79 -18.33 19.29
C PRO A 206 -7.96 -19.09 18.61
N ILE A 207 -9.00 -18.39 18.16
CA ILE A 207 -10.21 -18.98 17.56
C ILE A 207 -9.87 -19.78 16.27
N LYS A 208 -10.36 -21.02 16.11
CA LYS A 208 -10.17 -21.75 14.85
C LYS A 208 -11.02 -21.09 13.75
N CYS A 209 -10.40 -20.61 12.67
CA CYS A 209 -11.14 -20.15 11.49
C CYS A 209 -11.37 -21.32 10.52
N PHE A 210 -12.57 -21.42 9.96
CA PHE A 210 -12.90 -22.43 8.95
C PHE A 210 -12.06 -22.19 7.68
N ILE A 211 -11.26 -23.20 7.31
CA ILE A 211 -10.42 -23.18 6.12
C ILE A 211 -11.31 -23.52 4.93
N TYR A 212 -11.48 -22.61 3.97
CA TYR A 212 -11.97 -22.95 2.64
C TYR A 212 -10.79 -23.15 1.69
N LYS A 213 -10.81 -24.26 0.96
CA LYS A 213 -9.81 -24.61 -0.05
C LYS A 213 -10.07 -23.76 -1.30
N LYS A 214 -9.16 -22.84 -1.63
CA LYS A 214 -9.21 -22.02 -2.84
C LYS A 214 -8.09 -22.43 -3.80
N LYS A 215 -8.40 -22.68 -5.07
CA LYS A 215 -7.38 -22.69 -6.14
C LYS A 215 -6.85 -21.26 -6.29
N VAL A 216 -5.57 -21.07 -5.95
CA VAL A 216 -4.88 -19.82 -6.25
C VAL A 216 -4.42 -19.92 -7.70
N ASN A 217 -5.16 -19.30 -8.62
CA ASN A 217 -4.66 -19.08 -9.97
C ASN A 217 -3.66 -17.93 -9.89
N LEU A 218 -2.36 -18.25 -9.92
CA LEU A 218 -1.26 -17.28 -10.02
C LEU A 218 -1.00 -16.87 -11.49
N ALA A 219 -2.04 -16.85 -12.33
CA ALA A 219 -1.97 -16.42 -13.72
C ALA A 219 -2.87 -15.18 -13.85
N LEU A 220 -2.44 -14.04 -14.40
CA LEU A 220 -1.32 -13.68 -15.27
C LEU A 220 -0.60 -12.44 -14.72
#